data_AF-A0A7X8JXD5-F1
#
_entry.id   AF-A0A7X8JXD5-F1
#
_cell.length_a   1.000
_cell.length_b   1.000
_cell.length_c   1.000
_cell.angle_alpha   90.00
_cell.angle_beta   90.00
_cell.angle_gamma   90.00
#
_symmetry.space_group_name_H-M   'P 1'
#
loop_
_entity.id
_entity.type
_entity.pdbx_description
1 polymer ?
#
loop_
_entity_poly.entity_id
_entity_poly.type
_entity_poly.pdbx_seq_one_letter_code
_entity_poly.pdbx_strand_id
1 'polypeptide(L)'
;MFILKVTPVRNVLIGKRCFKSERPDMFFTKVIEADSKIDLYDVSDRKNKSVNVSEINKRNHRMIINDKKYFICSINYMGESKKAI
;
A
#
# COMPACT_ATOMS: atom_id res chain seq x y z
N MET A 1 -1.36 -8.67 11.94
CA MET A 1 -0.81 -8.78 10.57
C MET A 1 -1.63 -7.92 9.63
N PHE A 2 -1.01 -7.28 8.65
CA PHE A 2 -1.65 -6.49 7.61
C PHE A 2 -1.33 -7.06 6.23
N ILE A 3 -2.31 -6.98 5.34
CA ILE A 3 -2.21 -7.36 3.94
C ILE A 3 -2.35 -6.09 3.11
N LEU A 4 -1.25 -5.69 2.47
CA LEU A 4 -1.21 -4.57 1.55
C LEU A 4 -1.32 -5.08 0.12
N LYS A 5 -2.29 -4.56 -0.62
CA LYS A 5 -2.41 -4.80 -2.06
C LYS A 5 -1.79 -3.62 -2.78
N VAL A 6 -0.75 -3.87 -3.56
CA VAL A 6 0.02 -2.83 -4.26
C VAL A 6 0.10 -3.12 -5.75
N THR A 7 0.33 -2.08 -6.55
CA THR A 7 0.50 -2.21 -8.00
C THR A 7 1.60 -1.27 -8.50
N PRO A 8 2.38 -1.63 -9.54
CA PRO A 8 3.35 -0.72 -10.14
C PRO A 8 2.71 0.60 -10.55
N VAL A 9 3.43 1.71 -10.37
CA VAL A 9 2.95 3.05 -10.77
C VAL A 9 2.50 3.11 -12.23
N ARG A 10 3.20 2.41 -13.13
CA ARG A 10 2.84 2.33 -14.55
C ARG A 10 1.47 1.71 -14.83
N ASN A 11 0.94 0.87 -13.93
CA ASN A 11 -0.36 0.23 -14.08
C ASN A 11 -1.50 1.18 -13.67
N VAL A 12 -1.18 2.33 -13.09
CA VAL A 12 -2.12 3.35 -12.62
C VAL A 12 -2.07 4.52 -13.59
N LEU A 13 -3.13 4.69 -14.40
CA LEU A 13 -3.28 5.89 -15.24
C LEU A 13 -3.33 7.13 -14.35
N ILE A 14 -2.62 8.19 -14.72
CA ILE A 14 -2.63 9.47 -14.01
C ILE A 14 -4.08 9.90 -13.75
N GLY A 15 -4.42 10.14 -12.48
CA GLY A 15 -5.76 10.55 -12.06
C GLY A 15 -6.77 9.42 -11.81
N LYS A 16 -6.50 8.17 -12.21
CA LYS A 16 -7.35 7.02 -11.89
C LYS A 16 -6.72 6.20 -10.77
N ARG A 17 -7.41 6.07 -9.64
CA ARG A 17 -7.03 5.18 -8.52
C ARG A 17 -6.92 3.73 -9.00
N CYS A 18 -6.53 2.79 -8.12
CA CYS A 18 -6.44 1.35 -8.43
C CYS A 18 -7.75 0.68 -8.94
N PHE A 19 -8.84 1.44 -9.06
CA PHE A 19 -10.17 1.02 -9.53
C PHE A 19 -10.22 0.50 -10.98
N LYS A 20 -9.34 0.96 -11.88
CA LYS A 20 -9.44 0.55 -13.29
C LYS A 20 -8.78 -0.79 -13.62
N SER A 21 -8.05 -1.35 -12.66
CA SER A 21 -7.19 -2.52 -12.85
C SER A 21 -7.71 -3.66 -11.99
N GLU A 22 -8.97 -4.11 -12.13
CA GLU A 22 -9.49 -5.20 -11.28
C GLU A 22 -8.90 -6.58 -11.61
N ARG A 23 -8.07 -6.70 -12.65
CA ARG A 23 -7.45 -7.98 -12.97
C ARG A 23 -6.45 -8.38 -11.86
N PRO A 24 -6.59 -9.59 -11.28
CA PRO A 24 -5.81 -10.02 -10.12
C PRO A 24 -4.30 -10.14 -10.40
N ASP A 25 -3.91 -10.39 -11.65
CA ASP A 25 -2.52 -10.46 -12.14
C ASP A 25 -1.77 -9.12 -12.08
N MET A 26 -2.49 -7.99 -11.94
CA MET A 26 -1.88 -6.66 -11.91
C MET A 26 -1.51 -6.17 -10.50
N PHE A 27 -1.79 -6.96 -9.46
CA PHE A 27 -1.49 -6.60 -8.08
C PHE A 27 -0.55 -7.58 -7.41
N PHE A 28 0.24 -7.05 -6.49
CA PHE A 28 1.06 -7.81 -5.57
C PHE A 28 0.49 -7.68 -4.17
N THR A 29 0.47 -8.80 -3.46
CA THR A 29 0.12 -8.82 -2.05
C THR A 29 1.40 -8.82 -1.24
N LYS A 30 1.51 -7.87 -0.31
CA LYS A 30 2.60 -7.82 0.67
C LYS A 30 2.02 -7.97 2.06
N VAL A 31 2.48 -8.99 2.77
CA VAL A 31 2.11 -9.28 4.15
C VAL A 31 3.10 -8.58 5.07
N ILE A 32 2.59 -7.89 6.08
CA ILE A 32 3.40 -7.06 6.99
C ILE A 32 2.91 -7.27 8.42
N GLU A 33 3.83 -7.32 9.39
CA GLU A 33 3.45 -7.46 10.80
C GLU A 33 2.90 -6.14 11.35
N ALA A 34 2.19 -6.19 12.48
CA ALA A 34 1.47 -5.02 13.01
C ALA A 34 2.41 -3.88 13.42
N ASP A 35 3.60 -4.21 13.90
CA ASP A 35 4.58 -3.26 14.44
C ASP A 35 5.79 -3.05 13.50
N SER A 36 5.68 -3.54 12.26
CA SER A 36 6.73 -3.32 11.26
C SER A 36 6.68 -1.89 10.72
N LYS A 37 7.85 -1.25 10.67
CA LYS A 37 8.06 -0.03 9.90
C LYS A 37 8.22 -0.34 8.42
N ILE A 38 7.64 0.50 7.58
CA ILE A 38 7.65 0.34 6.14
C ILE A 38 8.26 1.58 5.51
N ASP A 39 9.19 1.37 4.58
CA ASP A 39 9.75 2.43 3.77
C ASP A 39 8.83 2.80 2.61
N LEU A 40 8.44 4.06 2.60
CA LEU A 40 7.53 4.66 1.64
C LEU A 40 8.16 5.92 1.05
N TYR A 41 7.80 6.22 -0.20
CA TYR A 41 8.05 7.51 -0.82
C TYR A 41 6.80 8.40 -0.67
N ASP A 42 6.93 9.55 -0.04
CA ASP A 42 5.87 10.54 0.09
C ASP A 42 5.91 11.52 -1.09
N VAL A 43 4.83 11.54 -1.88
CA VAL A 43 4.73 12.38 -3.08
C VAL A 43 4.50 13.85 -2.76
N SER A 44 4.06 14.19 -1.54
CA SER A 44 3.77 15.57 -1.14
C SER A 44 5.04 16.38 -0.94
N ASP A 45 6.07 15.80 -0.31
CA ASP A 45 7.36 16.42 -0.06
C ASP A 45 8.52 15.76 -0.82
N ARG A 46 8.24 14.71 -1.59
CA ARG A 46 9.18 13.97 -2.44
C ARG A 46 10.31 13.28 -1.66
N LYS A 47 10.05 12.85 -0.42
CA LYS A 47 11.03 12.20 0.46
C LYS A 47 10.68 10.76 0.78
N ASN A 48 11.70 9.96 1.11
CA ASN A 48 11.51 8.64 1.69
C ASN A 48 11.21 8.79 3.19
N LYS A 49 10.26 8.00 3.70
CA LYS A 49 9.83 7.97 5.09
C LYS A 49 9.65 6.52 5.53
N SER A 50 10.03 6.24 6.77
CA SER A 50 9.75 4.96 7.41
C SER A 50 8.62 5.17 8.41
N VAL A 51 7.46 4.58 8.15
CA VAL A 51 6.24 4.79 8.95
C VAL A 51 5.61 3.47 9.35
N ASN A 52 4.76 3.50 10.38
CA ASN A 52 3.94 2.35 10.74
C ASN A 52 2.82 2.13 9.70
N VAL A 53 2.30 0.90 9.60
CA VAL A 53 1.22 0.56 8.65
C VAL A 53 -0.03 1.42 8.88
N SER A 54 -0.32 1.76 10.13
CA SER A 54 -1.46 2.60 10.55
C SER A 54 -1.37 4.05 10.08
N GLU A 55 -0.16 4.55 9.80
CA GLU A 55 0.12 5.94 9.39
C GLU A 55 0.13 6.11 7.86
N ILE A 56 -0.08 5.02 7.12
CA ILE A 56 -0.01 5.04 5.65
C ILE A 56 -1.19 5.81 5.05
N ASN A 57 -0.85 6.87 4.32
CA ASN A 57 -1.79 7.58 3.46
C ASN A 57 -1.68 7.08 2.02
N LYS A 58 -2.63 6.25 1.57
CA LYS A 58 -2.68 5.69 0.20
C LYS A 58 -2.63 6.74 -0.93
N ARG A 59 -3.03 7.99 -0.67
CA ARG A 59 -2.99 9.06 -1.68
C ARG A 59 -1.58 9.59 -1.86
N ASN A 60 -0.88 9.82 -0.75
CA ASN A 60 0.40 10.51 -0.75
C ASN A 60 1.59 9.55 -0.73
N HIS A 61 1.44 8.37 -0.15
CA HIS A 61 2.52 7.41 0.00
C HIS A 61 2.55 6.41 -1.15
N ARG A 62 3.76 6.06 -1.56
CA ARG A 62 4.08 4.99 -2.51
C ARG A 62 4.99 4.01 -1.81
N MET A 63 4.69 2.72 -1.91
CA MET A 63 5.54 1.71 -1.31
C MET A 63 6.82 1.52 -2.14
N ILE A 64 7.96 1.40 -1.49
CA ILE A 64 9.22 1.06 -2.14
C ILE A 64 9.45 -0.44 -1.98
N ILE A 65 9.59 -1.14 -3.10
CA ILE A 65 9.91 -2.57 -3.14
C ILE A 65 10.97 -2.76 -4.23
N ASN A 66 12.14 -3.28 -3.86
CA ASN A 66 13.28 -3.48 -4.78
C ASN A 66 13.57 -2.20 -5.61
N ASP A 67 13.70 -1.06 -4.92
CA ASP A 67 13.92 0.28 -5.48
C ASP A 67 12.86 0.80 -6.45
N LYS A 68 11.77 0.07 -6.64
CA LYS A 68 10.63 0.46 -7.47
C LYS A 68 9.50 0.99 -6.60
N LYS A 69 8.81 2.00 -7.12
CA LYS A 69 7.66 2.64 -6.45
C LYS A 69 6.36 1.94 -6.87
N TYR A 70 5.53 1.63 -5.88
CA TYR A 70 4.23 1.00 -6.05
C TYR A 70 3.14 1.86 -5.44
N PHE A 71 1.97 1.90 -6.09
CA PHE A 71 0.75 2.44 -5.49
C PHE A 71 0.18 1.47 -4.48
N ILE A 72 -0.31 2.01 -3.36
CA ILE A 72 -1.00 1.26 -2.32
C ILE A 72 -2.50 1.32 -2.59
N CYS A 73 -3.09 0.18 -2.95
CA CYS A 73 -4.49 0.09 -3.35
C CYS A 73 -5.41 -0.16 -2.15
N SER A 74 -5.05 -1.15 -1.33
CA SER A 74 -5.76 -1.46 -0.09
C SER A 74 -4.77 -1.87 1.01
N ILE A 75 -5.20 -1.68 2.25
CA ILE A 75 -4.50 -2.08 3.46
C ILE A 75 -5.58 -2.76 4.31
N ASN A 76 -5.46 -4.08 4.46
CA ASN A 76 -6.44 -4.89 5.19
C ASN A 76 -5.77 -5.43 6.45
N TYR A 77 -6.39 -5.21 7.61
CA TYR A 77 -5.94 -5.81 8.85
C TYR A 77 -6.45 -7.26 8.94
N MET A 78 -5.56 -8.20 9.23
CA MET A 78 -5.84 -9.61 9.51
C MET A 78 -5.53 -9.93 10.97
N GLY A 79 -6.04 -9.13 11.90
CA GLY A 79 -6.23 -9.55 13.29
C GLY A 79 -7.67 -9.98 13.50
N GLU A 80 -7.94 -10.71 14.59
CA GLU A 80 -9.25 -11.23 14.92
C GLU A 80 -10.34 -10.19 14.62
N SER A 81 -11.18 -10.51 13.64
CA SER A 81 -12.51 -9.95 13.55
C SER A 81 -13.18 -10.24 14.88
N LYS A 82 -13.17 -9.30 15.81
CA LYS A 82 -14.17 -9.25 16.87
C LYS A 82 -15.50 -9.22 16.13
N LYS A 83 -16.11 -10.40 15.98
CA LYS A 83 -17.55 -10.52 15.72
C LYS A 83 -18.18 -9.62 16.77
N ALA A 84 -18.82 -8.55 16.31
CA ALA A 84 -19.75 -7.82 17.16
C ALA A 84 -20.77 -8.85 17.65
N ILE A 85 -20.85 -9.00 18.98
CA ILE A 85 -21.90 -9.73 19.67
C ILE A 85 -23.16 -8.88 19.58
#